data_AF-A0A7K6RNA1-F1
#
_entry.id   AF-A0A7K6RNA1-F1
#
_cell.length_a   1.000
_cell.length_b   1.000
_cell.length_c   1.000
_cell.angle_alpha   90.00
_cell.angle_beta   90.00
_cell.angle_gamma   90.00
#
_symmetry.space_group_name_H-M   'P 1'
#
loop_
_entity.id
_entity.type
_entity.pdbx_description
1 polymer ?
#
loop_
_entity_poly.entity_id
_entity_poly.type
_entity_poly.pdbx_seq_one_letter_code
_entity_poly.pdbx_strand_id
1 'polypeptide(L)'
;CPYKAVIFDESGVLLPSPHETAADWEARDYIPAGTIQQALLSGGENSPSLKYTRGELTPVEFLQELGQQCFEIANVCVPVDSFLLDLIRNEMIKQLPIMAEAVQCIRAEGLKTALLSNNICLLNGESFLPLDRKHFDVMVDSYWEGIRKPDPRIYKLCLQRLGVQPQESILLDNSNPSLEAAAELGIKTVKVDDPEVALKELETYLGFPLQGFVPYTRSVSPSTEIPKDHLQKYLENVLRDQATGPLVLRQFGHGQSTRSYCVKFGDRLLVLKKEPSDSLHPSGPAVRREYRVLKALSEAGVPVPTVLALCEDRSTFGTPFYLMEHCAGRVYRDGSLPALQPRQRMAVYAAMSQVLSKIHSVDLRAAKLEDLREHGNYIQWQVETWTKQYRTMETHGIPAMERLIEWLPLHFPESQKTTVVHGDFRMDNLVFHPDRPEVLAVLGWKLSTLGDPISDLATNCMAYFLPPHFNALRGLRQCDLRRLGVPTADEYSQMYCGHRGVERPENWNFYMAFAFFRLAAMLQGLYKRSLAGEEPKHSPVLHSPEDVEFVANLAWEFAIKEGFRVFDSLPITQPLARRYSTWAR
;
A
#
# COMPACT_ATOMS: atom_id res chain seq x y z
N CYS A 1 -0.58 -9.32 21.70
CA CYS A 1 -1.98 -8.97 21.99
C CYS A 1 -2.82 -10.26 21.90
N PRO A 2 -3.61 -10.62 22.92
CA PRO A 2 -4.49 -11.80 22.87
C PRO A 2 -5.76 -11.56 22.03
N TYR A 3 -6.07 -10.30 21.74
CA TYR A 3 -7.24 -9.90 20.97
C TYR A 3 -6.96 -9.92 19.46
N LYS A 4 -7.98 -10.32 18.69
CA LYS A 4 -7.98 -10.37 17.22
C LYS A 4 -8.96 -9.38 16.60
N ALA A 5 -9.92 -8.87 17.36
CA ALA A 5 -10.92 -7.93 16.85
C ALA A 5 -11.33 -6.87 17.88
N VAL A 6 -11.73 -5.70 17.38
CA VAL A 6 -12.37 -4.63 18.15
C VAL A 6 -13.71 -4.27 17.48
N ILE A 7 -14.78 -4.26 18.28
CA ILE A 7 -16.15 -3.99 17.88
C ILE A 7 -16.52 -2.61 18.43
N PHE A 8 -17.01 -1.73 17.57
CA PHE A 8 -17.43 -0.38 17.91
C PHE A 8 -18.94 -0.27 17.82
N ASP A 9 -19.55 0.30 18.85
CA ASP A 9 -20.83 0.96 18.69
C ASP A 9 -20.70 2.21 17.81
N GLU A 10 -21.81 2.65 17.25
CA GLU A 10 -21.91 3.86 16.46
C GLU A 10 -22.20 5.08 17.36
N SER A 11 -23.34 5.06 18.05
CA SER A 11 -23.90 6.22 18.74
C SER A 11 -23.22 6.50 20.09
N GLY A 12 -22.58 7.67 20.22
CA GLY A 12 -21.82 8.05 21.40
C GLY A 12 -20.44 7.38 21.53
N VAL A 13 -20.02 6.64 20.50
CA VAL A 13 -18.65 6.10 20.38
C VAL A 13 -17.96 6.65 19.14
N LEU A 14 -18.52 6.45 17.96
CA LEU A 14 -17.99 6.98 16.70
C LEU A 14 -18.67 8.31 16.31
N LEU A 15 -19.91 8.47 16.74
CA LEU A 15 -20.72 9.67 16.62
C LEU A 15 -20.98 10.30 17.99
N PRO A 16 -21.31 11.60 18.05
CA PRO A 16 -21.89 12.20 19.25
C PRO A 16 -23.22 11.53 19.60
N SER A 17 -23.67 11.70 20.84
CA SER A 17 -25.01 11.24 21.21
C SER A 17 -26.09 12.08 20.51
N PRO A 18 -27.16 11.47 19.95
CA PRO A 18 -28.24 12.20 19.30
C PRO A 18 -29.05 13.09 20.27
N HIS A 19 -28.92 12.87 21.58
CA HIS A 19 -29.70 13.58 22.59
C HIS A 19 -29.43 15.10 22.63
N GLU A 20 -28.17 15.51 22.52
CA GLU A 20 -27.83 16.94 22.49
C GLU A 20 -28.36 17.62 21.22
N THR A 21 -28.26 16.93 20.08
CA THR A 21 -28.77 17.41 18.80
C THR A 21 -30.29 17.59 18.83
N ALA A 22 -31.02 16.69 19.49
CA ALA A 22 -32.47 16.81 19.65
C ALA A 22 -32.88 18.02 20.49
N ALA A 23 -32.20 18.27 21.62
CA ALA A 23 -32.50 19.42 22.47
C ALA A 23 -32.22 20.76 21.76
N ASP A 24 -31.10 20.86 21.04
CA ASP A 24 -30.76 22.04 20.25
C ASP A 24 -31.79 22.30 19.14
N TRP A 25 -32.25 21.23 18.48
CA TRP A 25 -33.26 21.30 17.43
C TRP A 25 -34.61 21.75 17.97
N GLU A 26 -35.06 21.16 19.09
CA GLU A 26 -36.32 21.56 19.75
C GLU A 26 -36.32 23.04 20.10
N ALA A 27 -35.23 23.55 20.68
CA ALA A 27 -35.09 24.96 21.02
C ALA A 27 -35.13 25.89 19.80
N ARG A 28 -34.50 25.47 18.69
CA ARG A 28 -34.45 26.24 17.44
C ARG A 28 -35.79 26.30 16.72
N ASP A 29 -36.54 25.21 16.74
CA ASP A 29 -37.81 25.04 16.03
C ASP A 29 -39.05 25.30 16.92
N TYR A 30 -38.84 25.88 18.12
CA TYR A 30 -39.88 26.24 19.09
C TYR A 30 -40.76 25.06 19.55
N ILE A 31 -40.16 23.88 19.66
CA ILE A 31 -40.79 22.68 20.20
C ILE A 31 -40.52 22.59 21.70
N PRO A 32 -41.49 22.19 22.55
CA PRO A 32 -41.26 22.00 23.98
C PRO A 32 -40.09 21.04 24.24
N ALA A 33 -39.19 21.43 25.15
CA ALA A 33 -37.99 20.65 25.46
C ALA A 33 -38.34 19.22 25.94
N GLY A 34 -37.63 18.22 25.41
CA GLY A 34 -37.80 16.81 25.72
C GLY A 34 -38.90 16.10 24.94
N THR A 35 -39.62 16.79 24.05
CA THR A 35 -40.71 16.20 23.25
C THR A 35 -40.25 15.02 22.42
N ILE A 36 -39.17 15.18 21.66
CA ILE A 36 -38.61 14.15 20.77
C ILE A 36 -38.11 12.97 21.58
N GLN A 37 -37.36 13.23 22.66
CA GLN A 37 -36.83 12.17 23.50
C GLN A 37 -37.96 11.36 24.15
N GLN A 38 -38.99 12.04 24.65
CA GLN A 38 -40.15 11.40 25.24
C GLN A 38 -40.95 10.60 24.21
N ALA A 39 -41.14 11.14 23.00
CA ALA A 39 -41.82 10.45 21.90
C ALA A 39 -41.07 9.20 21.43
N LEU A 40 -39.73 9.27 21.36
CA LEU A 40 -38.89 8.12 21.00
C LEU A 40 -38.94 7.00 22.03
N LEU A 41 -39.10 7.32 23.33
CA LEU A 41 -39.11 6.36 24.43
C LEU A 41 -40.52 5.88 24.82
N SER A 42 -41.55 6.59 24.37
CA SER A 42 -42.94 6.33 24.75
C SER A 42 -43.46 5.03 24.12
N GLY A 43 -44.04 4.17 24.96
CA GLY A 43 -44.49 2.81 24.59
C GLY A 43 -43.56 1.67 25.05
N GLY A 44 -42.46 1.97 25.76
CA GLY A 44 -41.56 0.94 26.31
C GLY A 44 -40.98 0.06 25.19
N GLU A 45 -41.10 -1.28 25.32
CA GLU A 45 -40.68 -2.29 24.31
C GLU A 45 -41.34 -2.12 22.92
N ASN A 46 -42.49 -1.45 22.87
CA ASN A 46 -43.25 -1.17 21.66
C ASN A 46 -43.11 0.28 21.19
N SER A 47 -42.14 1.03 21.71
CA SER A 47 -41.90 2.40 21.26
C SER A 47 -41.53 2.44 19.77
N PRO A 48 -41.90 3.52 19.05
CA PRO A 48 -41.63 3.63 17.61
C PRO A 48 -40.14 3.47 17.29
N SER A 49 -39.25 3.99 18.15
CA SER A 49 -37.80 3.87 17.97
C SER A 49 -37.31 2.41 18.03
N LEU A 50 -37.80 1.61 18.98
CA LEU A 50 -37.40 0.21 19.12
C LEU A 50 -37.90 -0.62 17.94
N LYS A 51 -39.18 -0.48 17.55
CA LYS A 51 -39.73 -1.15 16.37
C LYS A 51 -38.96 -0.80 15.11
N TYR A 52 -38.64 0.48 14.96
CA TYR A 52 -37.91 0.97 13.81
C TYR A 52 -36.50 0.40 13.74
N THR A 53 -35.72 0.45 14.83
CA THR A 53 -34.38 -0.16 14.87
C THR A 53 -34.37 -1.69 14.70
N ARG A 54 -35.52 -2.38 14.87
CA ARG A 54 -35.70 -3.81 14.56
C ARG A 54 -36.18 -4.07 13.13
N GLY A 55 -36.32 -3.05 12.29
CA GLY A 55 -36.83 -3.18 10.92
C GLY A 55 -38.32 -3.51 10.84
N GLU A 56 -39.09 -3.33 11.92
CA GLU A 56 -40.53 -3.61 11.97
C GLU A 56 -41.37 -2.48 11.36
N LEU A 57 -40.79 -1.29 11.20
CA LEU A 57 -41.42 -0.11 10.60
C LEU A 57 -40.58 0.38 9.42
N THR A 58 -41.24 0.79 8.34
CA THR A 58 -40.60 1.54 7.24
C THR A 58 -40.29 2.98 7.67
N PRO A 59 -39.36 3.69 6.98
CA PRO A 59 -39.06 5.09 7.30
C PRO A 59 -40.30 6.00 7.33
N VAL A 60 -41.26 5.75 6.43
CA VAL A 60 -42.50 6.53 6.36
C VAL A 60 -43.42 6.24 7.54
N GLU A 61 -43.58 4.97 7.91
CA GLU A 61 -44.40 4.56 9.06
C GLU A 61 -43.80 5.07 10.37
N PHE A 62 -42.47 5.02 10.52
CA PHE A 62 -41.79 5.57 11.69
C PHE A 62 -41.99 7.08 11.82
N LEU A 63 -41.87 7.85 10.73
CA LEU A 63 -42.13 9.29 10.74
C LEU A 63 -43.59 9.60 11.12
N GLN A 64 -44.54 8.80 10.65
CA GLN A 64 -45.95 8.95 11.02
C GLN A 64 -46.19 8.67 12.50
N GLU A 65 -45.69 7.53 13.02
CA GLU A 65 -45.82 7.19 14.44
C GLU A 65 -45.12 8.19 15.35
N LEU A 66 -43.89 8.61 15.00
CA LEU A 66 -43.14 9.60 15.77
C LEU A 66 -43.84 10.97 15.77
N GLY A 67 -44.31 11.43 14.60
CA GLY A 67 -45.04 12.70 14.49
C GLY A 67 -46.32 12.70 15.31
N GLN A 68 -47.06 11.58 15.31
CA GLN A 68 -48.27 11.41 16.13
C GLN A 68 -47.96 11.49 17.63
N GLN A 69 -46.91 10.79 18.09
CA GLN A 69 -46.54 10.83 19.51
C GLN A 69 -46.02 12.21 19.95
N CYS A 70 -45.21 12.87 19.12
CA CYS A 70 -44.78 14.24 19.36
C CYS A 70 -45.99 15.19 19.48
N PHE A 71 -47.01 15.02 18.63
CA PHE A 71 -48.25 15.81 18.71
C PHE A 71 -49.02 15.54 20.01
N GLU A 72 -49.12 14.28 20.46
CA GLU A 72 -49.78 13.92 21.71
C GLU A 72 -49.06 14.48 22.95
N ILE A 73 -47.73 14.56 22.92
CA ILE A 73 -46.91 15.06 24.03
C ILE A 73 -46.92 16.60 24.09
N ALA A 74 -46.70 17.26 22.96
CA ALA A 74 -46.46 18.70 22.91
C ALA A 74 -47.66 19.52 22.46
N ASN A 75 -48.73 18.87 21.99
CA ASN A 75 -49.91 19.49 21.40
C ASN A 75 -49.60 20.48 20.25
N VAL A 76 -48.49 20.22 19.54
CA VAL A 76 -48.03 20.96 18.36
C VAL A 76 -47.58 19.98 17.29
N CYS A 77 -47.76 20.37 16.02
CA CYS A 77 -47.26 19.55 14.91
C CYS A 77 -45.74 19.69 14.82
N VAL A 78 -45.02 18.59 15.04
CA VAL A 78 -43.55 18.56 14.99
C VAL A 78 -43.09 18.09 13.60
N PRO A 79 -42.25 18.86 12.88
CA PRO A 79 -41.71 18.46 11.58
C PRO A 79 -40.59 17.42 11.75
N VAL A 80 -41.00 16.19 12.07
CA VAL A 80 -40.11 15.05 12.39
C VAL A 80 -39.23 14.60 11.21
N ASP A 81 -39.66 14.86 9.97
CA ASP A 81 -38.87 14.65 8.76
C ASP A 81 -37.68 15.61 8.68
N SER A 82 -37.92 16.89 8.99
CA SER A 82 -36.87 17.91 9.07
C SER A 82 -35.90 17.63 10.22
N PHE A 83 -36.40 17.13 11.36
CA PHE A 83 -35.56 16.67 12.46
C PHE A 83 -34.61 15.55 12.04
N LEU A 84 -35.12 14.49 11.42
CA LEU A 84 -34.27 13.37 11.00
C LEU A 84 -33.22 13.83 9.98
N LEU A 85 -33.60 14.66 9.00
CA LEU A 85 -32.65 15.19 8.01
C LEU A 85 -31.52 16.02 8.65
N ASP A 86 -31.85 16.84 9.64
CA ASP A 86 -30.86 17.65 10.36
C ASP A 86 -30.01 16.81 11.31
N LEU A 87 -30.57 15.80 11.96
CA LEU A 87 -29.83 14.84 12.78
C LEU A 87 -28.78 14.12 11.93
N ILE A 88 -29.20 13.55 10.80
CA ILE A 88 -28.33 12.87 9.83
C ILE A 88 -27.23 13.83 9.34
N ARG A 89 -27.60 15.05 8.93
CA ARG A 89 -26.63 16.03 8.41
C ARG A 89 -25.64 16.48 9.47
N ASN A 90 -26.09 16.75 10.69
CA ASN A 90 -25.22 17.24 11.78
C ASN A 90 -24.34 16.14 12.34
N GLU A 91 -24.85 14.91 12.49
CA GLU A 91 -24.06 13.76 12.92
C GLU A 91 -23.02 13.36 11.87
N MET A 92 -23.34 13.47 10.57
CA MET A 92 -22.35 13.29 9.49
C MET A 92 -21.19 14.29 9.56
N ILE A 93 -21.44 15.51 10.01
CA ILE A 93 -20.41 16.56 10.10
C ILE A 93 -19.53 16.39 11.34
N LYS A 94 -20.06 15.79 12.42
CA LYS A 94 -19.41 15.72 13.74
C LYS A 94 -18.86 14.33 14.07
N GLN A 95 -18.19 13.65 13.13
CA GLN A 95 -17.41 12.45 13.50
C GLN A 95 -16.41 12.76 14.61
N LEU A 96 -16.26 11.86 15.59
CA LEU A 96 -15.22 11.98 16.61
C LEU A 96 -13.85 11.60 16.01
N PRO A 97 -12.97 12.58 15.69
CA PRO A 97 -11.78 12.30 14.87
C PRO A 97 -10.81 11.32 15.54
N ILE A 98 -10.72 11.39 16.86
CA ILE A 98 -9.87 10.52 17.69
C ILE A 98 -10.30 9.04 17.63
N MET A 99 -11.60 8.78 17.54
CA MET A 99 -12.13 7.41 17.45
C MET A 99 -11.98 6.85 16.05
N ALA A 100 -12.20 7.68 15.03
CA ALA A 100 -11.91 7.31 13.64
C ALA A 100 -10.41 6.98 13.43
N GLU A 101 -9.51 7.77 14.03
CA GLU A 101 -8.07 7.49 14.02
C GLU A 101 -7.73 6.18 14.74
N ALA A 102 -8.37 5.91 15.89
CA ALA A 102 -8.16 4.66 16.62
C ALA A 102 -8.55 3.42 15.81
N VAL A 103 -9.68 3.46 15.08
CA VAL A 103 -10.08 2.40 14.14
C VAL A 103 -8.98 2.15 13.12
N GLN A 104 -8.38 3.21 12.56
CA GLN A 104 -7.29 3.10 11.60
C GLN A 104 -6.02 2.50 12.20
N CYS A 105 -5.64 2.91 13.43
CA CYS A 105 -4.53 2.32 14.17
C CYS A 105 -4.72 0.81 14.39
N ILE A 106 -5.89 0.39 14.87
CA ILE A 106 -6.21 -1.03 15.14
C ILE A 106 -6.06 -1.88 13.87
N ARG A 107 -6.56 -1.38 12.73
CA ARG A 107 -6.41 -2.06 11.43
C ARG A 107 -4.96 -2.13 10.97
N ALA A 108 -4.18 -1.07 11.21
CA ALA A 108 -2.76 -1.02 10.86
C ALA A 108 -1.94 -2.09 11.60
N GLU A 109 -2.34 -2.45 12.83
CA GLU A 109 -1.74 -3.55 13.59
C GLU A 109 -2.27 -4.93 13.18
N GLY A 110 -3.19 -5.00 12.22
CA GLY A 110 -3.71 -6.25 11.65
C GLY A 110 -4.89 -6.87 12.41
N LEU A 111 -5.48 -6.15 13.37
CA LEU A 111 -6.72 -6.59 14.03
C LEU A 111 -7.93 -6.33 13.13
N LYS A 112 -8.94 -7.19 13.25
CA LYS A 112 -10.23 -6.98 12.61
C LYS A 112 -11.02 -5.90 13.34
N THR A 113 -11.85 -5.19 12.60
CA THR A 113 -12.68 -4.11 13.11
C THR A 113 -14.12 -4.34 12.68
N ALA A 114 -15.07 -4.16 13.59
CA ALA A 114 -16.49 -4.24 13.28
C ALA A 114 -17.28 -3.04 13.79
N LEU A 115 -18.33 -2.71 13.07
CA LEU A 115 -19.37 -1.78 13.50
C LEU A 115 -20.62 -2.58 13.90
N LEU A 116 -21.12 -2.36 15.12
CA LEU A 116 -22.32 -3.00 15.65
C LEU A 116 -23.31 -1.92 16.11
N SER A 117 -24.22 -1.54 15.21
CA SER A 117 -25.11 -0.39 15.40
C SER A 117 -26.56 -0.80 15.67
N ASN A 118 -27.24 -0.01 16.51
CA ASN A 118 -28.69 0.02 16.64
C ASN A 118 -29.25 1.15 15.75
N ASN A 119 -29.16 1.00 14.43
CA ASN A 119 -29.32 2.12 13.50
C ASN A 119 -30.75 2.33 12.97
N ILE A 120 -30.93 3.49 12.35
CA ILE A 120 -32.13 4.02 11.70
C ILE A 120 -31.89 3.93 10.17
N CYS A 121 -32.86 3.41 9.40
CA CYS A 121 -32.76 3.37 7.94
C CYS A 121 -33.00 4.77 7.35
N LEU A 122 -32.25 5.17 6.32
CA LEU A 122 -32.48 6.46 5.68
C LEU A 122 -33.72 6.41 4.77
N LEU A 123 -34.33 7.57 4.51
CA LEU A 123 -35.49 7.71 3.60
C LEU A 123 -35.21 7.21 2.17
N ASN A 124 -33.94 7.15 1.76
CA ASN A 124 -33.52 6.62 0.46
C ASN A 124 -33.32 5.08 0.46
N GLY A 125 -33.56 4.40 1.58
CA GLY A 125 -33.37 2.96 1.73
C GLY A 125 -31.93 2.53 2.01
N GLU A 126 -31.00 3.46 2.22
CA GLU A 126 -29.62 3.15 2.60
C GLU A 126 -29.43 3.14 4.12
N SER A 127 -28.46 2.36 4.60
CA SER A 127 -28.02 2.41 6.00
C SER A 127 -27.23 3.70 6.25
N PHE A 128 -27.56 4.40 7.34
CA PHE A 128 -26.82 5.58 7.78
C PHE A 128 -25.41 5.18 8.20
N LEU A 129 -24.39 5.70 7.53
CA LEU A 129 -23.00 5.39 7.88
C LEU A 129 -22.17 6.67 7.81
N PRO A 130 -21.69 7.16 8.97
CA PRO A 130 -20.84 8.33 8.97
C PRO A 130 -19.46 8.01 8.40
N LEU A 131 -18.95 6.78 8.58
CA LEU A 131 -17.58 6.40 8.24
C LEU A 131 -17.47 5.60 6.94
N ASP A 132 -16.32 5.73 6.27
CA ASP A 132 -16.03 4.96 5.07
C ASP A 132 -16.01 3.46 5.40
N ARG A 133 -16.91 2.69 4.75
CA ARG A 133 -17.07 1.23 4.92
C ARG A 133 -15.75 0.48 4.83
N LYS A 134 -14.73 1.01 4.13
CA LYS A 134 -13.39 0.41 4.05
C LYS A 134 -12.68 0.25 5.40
N HIS A 135 -13.14 0.94 6.44
CA HIS A 135 -12.58 0.90 7.79
C HIS A 135 -13.17 -0.19 8.67
N PHE A 136 -14.12 -1.00 8.20
CA PHE A 136 -14.68 -2.11 8.96
C PHE A 136 -14.68 -3.38 8.10
N ASP A 137 -14.26 -4.49 8.69
CA ASP A 137 -14.30 -5.80 8.01
C ASP A 137 -15.70 -6.39 8.06
N VAL A 138 -16.45 -6.05 9.12
CA VAL A 138 -17.81 -6.50 9.36
C VAL A 138 -18.64 -5.33 9.82
N MET A 139 -19.85 -5.25 9.29
CA MET A 139 -20.87 -4.32 9.78
C MET A 139 -22.13 -5.12 10.08
N VAL A 140 -22.73 -4.83 11.22
CA VAL A 140 -23.99 -5.42 11.68
C VAL A 140 -24.90 -4.28 12.07
N ASP A 141 -26.01 -4.16 11.35
CA ASP A 141 -27.01 -3.10 11.50
C ASP A 141 -28.32 -3.73 11.95
N SER A 142 -28.81 -3.32 13.12
CA SER A 142 -29.99 -3.92 13.72
C SER A 142 -31.24 -3.88 12.85
N TYR A 143 -31.40 -2.85 12.01
CA TYR A 143 -32.57 -2.68 11.14
C TYR A 143 -32.66 -3.82 10.12
N TRP A 144 -31.53 -4.18 9.51
CA TRP A 144 -31.48 -5.20 8.46
C TRP A 144 -31.45 -6.62 9.01
N GLU A 145 -30.90 -6.81 10.21
CA GLU A 145 -30.82 -8.12 10.84
C GLU A 145 -32.07 -8.46 11.66
N GLY A 146 -32.92 -7.48 11.97
CA GLY A 146 -34.12 -7.67 12.79
C GLY A 146 -33.84 -7.96 14.26
N ILE A 147 -32.61 -7.69 14.73
CA ILE A 147 -32.13 -7.99 16.08
C ILE A 147 -31.31 -6.78 16.54
N ARG A 148 -31.58 -6.28 17.75
CA ARG A 148 -30.90 -5.12 18.33
C ARG A 148 -30.12 -5.45 19.60
N LYS A 149 -29.12 -4.64 19.93
CA LYS A 149 -28.51 -4.68 21.28
C LYS A 149 -29.56 -4.29 22.34
N PRO A 150 -29.56 -4.94 23.52
CA PRO A 150 -28.55 -5.87 24.04
C PRO A 150 -28.83 -7.37 23.78
N ASP A 151 -29.64 -7.74 22.79
CA ASP A 151 -29.93 -9.17 22.51
C ASP A 151 -28.64 -9.96 22.20
N PRO A 152 -28.32 -11.03 22.94
CA PRO A 152 -27.11 -11.84 22.74
C PRO A 152 -26.91 -12.35 21.30
N ARG A 153 -27.99 -12.50 20.52
CA ARG A 153 -27.94 -12.97 19.14
C ARG A 153 -27.20 -12.01 18.21
N ILE A 154 -27.28 -10.70 18.45
CA ILE A 154 -26.62 -9.70 17.59
C ILE A 154 -25.09 -9.76 17.73
N TYR A 155 -24.60 -9.96 18.96
CA TYR A 155 -23.17 -10.11 19.23
C TYR A 155 -22.62 -11.41 18.63
N LYS A 156 -23.37 -12.52 18.76
CA LYS A 156 -22.99 -13.81 18.16
C LYS A 156 -22.89 -13.71 16.63
N LEU A 157 -23.84 -13.02 15.99
CA LEU A 157 -23.80 -12.75 14.56
C LEU A 157 -22.55 -11.96 14.15
N CYS A 158 -22.23 -10.90 14.89
CA CYS A 158 -21.03 -10.09 14.65
C CYS A 158 -19.74 -10.92 14.77
N LEU A 159 -19.61 -11.70 15.85
CA LEU A 159 -18.46 -12.59 16.06
C LEU A 159 -18.34 -13.67 14.97
N GLN A 160 -19.45 -14.25 14.53
CA GLN A 160 -19.49 -15.23 13.46
C GLN A 160 -19.00 -14.63 12.13
N ARG A 161 -19.48 -13.43 11.76
CA ARG A 161 -19.04 -12.70 10.57
C ARG A 161 -17.57 -12.32 10.65
N LEU A 162 -17.10 -11.94 11.84
CA LEU A 162 -15.69 -11.65 12.09
C LEU A 162 -14.81 -12.91 12.06
N GLY A 163 -15.38 -14.08 12.34
CA GLY A 163 -14.63 -15.34 12.46
C GLY A 163 -13.66 -15.32 13.64
N VAL A 164 -14.10 -14.82 14.80
CA VAL A 164 -13.31 -14.74 16.05
C VAL A 164 -14.12 -15.28 17.24
N GLN A 165 -13.43 -15.74 18.29
CA GLN A 165 -14.08 -16.15 19.53
C GLN A 165 -14.41 -14.94 20.41
N PRO A 166 -15.40 -15.00 21.32
CA PRO A 166 -15.74 -13.90 22.21
C PRO A 166 -14.53 -13.36 23.01
N GLN A 167 -13.71 -14.27 23.54
CA GLN A 167 -12.53 -13.92 24.36
C GLN A 167 -11.42 -13.23 23.56
N GLU A 168 -11.49 -13.29 22.23
CA GLU A 168 -10.54 -12.64 21.31
C GLU A 168 -11.03 -11.25 20.86
N SER A 169 -12.13 -10.76 21.42
CA SER A 169 -12.78 -9.51 21.00
C SER A 169 -12.95 -8.51 22.13
N ILE A 170 -12.88 -7.22 21.78
CA ILE A 170 -13.20 -6.09 22.67
C ILE A 170 -14.40 -5.33 22.09
N LEU A 171 -15.38 -4.97 22.92
CA LEU A 171 -16.50 -4.11 22.55
C LEU A 171 -16.38 -2.73 23.22
N LEU A 172 -16.51 -1.68 22.42
CA LEU A 172 -16.70 -0.30 22.88
C LEU A 172 -18.16 0.09 22.71
N ASP A 173 -18.83 0.46 23.80
CA ASP A 173 -20.23 0.90 23.82
C ASP A 173 -20.41 1.88 24.99
N ASN A 174 -21.36 2.82 24.90
CA ASN A 174 -21.67 3.75 25.99
C ASN A 174 -22.82 3.24 26.89
N SER A 175 -23.49 2.15 26.50
CA SER A 175 -24.67 1.61 27.14
C SER A 175 -24.31 0.46 28.09
N ASN A 176 -24.57 0.63 29.39
CA ASN A 176 -24.31 -0.43 30.39
C ASN A 176 -25.03 -1.75 30.05
N PRO A 177 -26.33 -1.78 29.68
CA PRO A 177 -27.00 -3.03 29.31
C PRO A 177 -26.34 -3.75 28.13
N SER A 178 -25.85 -3.00 27.14
CA SER A 178 -25.12 -3.57 25.99
C SER A 178 -23.80 -4.21 26.41
N LEU A 179 -23.06 -3.55 27.32
CA LEU A 179 -21.79 -4.06 27.83
C LEU A 179 -21.98 -5.29 28.72
N GLU A 180 -23.00 -5.29 29.58
CA GLU A 180 -23.32 -6.44 30.44
C GLU A 180 -23.64 -7.69 29.61
N ALA A 181 -24.52 -7.56 28.60
CA ALA A 181 -24.86 -8.68 27.71
C ALA A 181 -23.66 -9.18 26.89
N ALA A 182 -22.76 -8.29 26.46
CA ALA A 182 -21.53 -8.68 25.77
C ALA A 182 -20.55 -9.40 26.72
N ALA A 183 -20.42 -8.93 27.96
CA ALA A 183 -19.54 -9.52 28.96
C ALA A 183 -19.99 -10.94 29.36
N GLU A 184 -21.30 -11.18 29.46
CA GLU A 184 -21.87 -12.53 29.68
C GLU A 184 -21.49 -13.54 28.59
N LEU A 185 -21.27 -13.06 27.36
CA LEU A 185 -20.78 -13.88 26.24
C LEU A 185 -19.26 -14.11 26.27
N GLY A 186 -18.54 -13.47 27.19
CA GLY A 186 -17.08 -13.53 27.30
C GLY A 186 -16.34 -12.52 26.44
N ILE A 187 -17.04 -11.50 25.92
CA ILE A 187 -16.43 -10.36 25.20
C ILE A 187 -15.83 -9.40 26.22
N LYS A 188 -14.61 -8.91 25.99
CA LYS A 188 -14.03 -7.87 26.83
C LYS A 188 -14.71 -6.53 26.54
N THR A 189 -15.10 -5.78 27.56
CA THR A 189 -15.85 -4.54 27.37
C THR A 189 -15.06 -3.31 27.81
N VAL A 190 -15.28 -2.20 27.11
CA VAL A 190 -14.76 -0.86 27.43
C VAL A 190 -15.93 0.11 27.35
N LYS A 191 -16.23 0.80 28.46
CA LYS A 191 -17.30 1.78 28.51
C LYS A 191 -16.81 3.12 27.97
N VAL A 192 -17.56 3.72 27.04
CA VAL A 192 -17.22 5.02 26.47
C VAL A 192 -18.08 6.11 27.11
N ASP A 193 -17.60 6.64 28.23
CA ASP A 193 -18.14 7.88 28.83
C ASP A 193 -17.36 9.11 28.33
N ASP A 194 -16.03 8.98 28.27
CA ASP A 194 -15.10 9.93 27.69
C ASP A 194 -14.23 9.21 26.65
N PRO A 195 -14.20 9.66 25.39
CA PRO A 195 -13.41 9.03 24.34
C PRO A 195 -11.91 8.90 24.64
N GLU A 196 -11.27 9.91 25.26
CA GLU A 196 -9.83 9.86 25.53
C GLU A 196 -9.49 8.84 26.63
N VAL A 197 -10.30 8.79 27.67
CA VAL A 197 -10.15 7.81 28.76
C VAL A 197 -10.38 6.40 28.23
N ALA A 198 -11.43 6.19 27.43
CA ALA A 198 -11.73 4.89 26.84
C ALA A 198 -10.59 4.40 25.90
N LEU A 199 -10.00 5.32 25.11
CA LEU A 199 -8.87 4.97 24.25
C LEU A 199 -7.62 4.59 25.06
N LYS A 200 -7.31 5.29 26.16
CA LYS A 200 -6.18 4.91 27.05
C LYS A 200 -6.38 3.53 27.69
N GLU A 201 -7.62 3.21 28.08
CA GLU A 201 -7.95 1.88 28.56
C GLU A 201 -7.75 0.84 27.46
N LEU A 202 -8.23 1.12 26.24
CA LEU A 202 -8.09 0.23 25.09
C LEU A 202 -6.61 0.01 24.71
N GLU A 203 -5.79 1.05 24.72
CA GLU A 203 -4.33 0.96 24.52
C GLU A 203 -3.67 0.00 25.52
N THR A 204 -4.14 -0.03 26.77
CA THR A 204 -3.62 -0.92 27.81
C THR A 204 -3.91 -2.40 27.50
N TYR A 205 -5.09 -2.70 26.94
CA TYR A 205 -5.44 -4.07 26.53
C TYR A 205 -4.73 -4.49 25.23
N LEU A 206 -4.58 -3.55 24.30
CA LEU A 206 -4.03 -3.83 22.97
C LEU A 206 -2.49 -3.87 22.97
N GLY A 207 -1.85 -3.07 23.83
CA GLY A 207 -0.40 -2.97 23.96
C GLY A 207 0.28 -2.11 22.89
N PHE A 208 -0.48 -1.22 22.23
CA PHE A 208 0.03 -0.28 21.24
C PHE A 208 -0.78 1.03 21.25
N PRO A 209 -0.18 2.16 20.81
CA PRO A 209 -0.87 3.46 20.80
C PRO A 209 -1.95 3.52 19.71
N LEU A 210 -3.06 4.20 20.04
CA LEU A 210 -4.22 4.39 19.16
C LEU A 210 -4.29 5.78 18.53
N GLN A 211 -3.31 6.63 18.83
CA GLN A 211 -3.15 7.96 18.23
C GLN A 211 -1.84 8.05 17.43
N GLY A 212 -1.78 9.01 16.50
CA GLY A 212 -0.64 9.22 15.63
C GLY A 212 -0.61 8.26 14.43
N PHE A 213 -1.79 7.89 13.91
CA PHE A 213 -1.91 7.06 12.74
C PHE A 213 -1.19 7.70 11.55
N VAL A 214 -0.39 6.89 10.86
CA VAL A 214 0.14 7.24 9.54
C VAL A 214 -0.22 6.09 8.59
N PRO A 215 -0.85 6.37 7.44
CA PRO A 215 -1.22 5.34 6.48
C PRO A 215 -0.05 4.41 6.14
N TYR A 216 -0.34 3.11 6.00
CA TYR A 216 0.63 2.06 5.68
C TYR A 216 1.71 1.78 6.75
N THR A 217 1.53 2.30 7.97
CA THR A 217 2.45 2.05 9.09
C THR A 217 1.81 1.24 10.21
N ARG A 218 2.64 0.51 10.94
CA ARG A 218 2.31 -0.28 12.14
C ARG A 218 3.25 0.09 13.28
N SER A 219 3.04 -0.46 14.46
CA SER A 219 3.91 -0.26 15.60
C SER A 219 5.28 -0.87 15.36
N VAL A 220 6.32 -0.25 15.92
CA VAL A 220 7.70 -0.74 15.77
C VAL A 220 7.83 -2.08 16.49
N SER A 221 8.40 -3.08 15.82
CA SER A 221 8.64 -4.38 16.43
C SER A 221 9.69 -4.27 17.56
N PRO A 222 9.53 -4.98 18.69
CA PRO A 222 10.49 -4.95 19.79
C PRO A 222 11.93 -5.32 19.40
N SER A 223 12.10 -6.21 18.40
CA SER A 223 13.42 -6.60 17.90
C SER A 223 14.13 -5.52 17.07
N THR A 224 13.43 -4.43 16.80
CA THR A 224 13.77 -3.40 15.81
C THR A 224 13.58 -2.00 16.40
N GLU A 225 13.49 -1.91 17.73
CA GLU A 225 13.23 -0.68 18.46
C GLU A 225 14.38 0.33 18.32
N ILE A 226 14.00 1.60 18.18
CA ILE A 226 14.94 2.72 18.11
C ILE A 226 14.78 3.53 19.40
N PRO A 227 15.86 3.79 20.16
CA PRO A 227 15.79 4.61 21.36
C PRO A 227 15.26 6.02 21.04
N LYS A 228 14.05 6.31 21.53
CA LYS A 228 13.33 7.57 21.22
C LYS A 228 14.10 8.80 21.67
N ASP A 229 14.75 8.75 22.83
CA ASP A 229 15.53 9.87 23.37
C ASP A 229 16.72 10.25 22.48
N HIS A 230 17.42 9.25 21.92
CA HIS A 230 18.53 9.48 20.99
C HIS A 230 18.02 10.04 19.67
N LEU A 231 16.89 9.52 19.18
CA LEU A 231 16.26 10.02 17.96
C LEU A 231 15.77 11.45 18.11
N GLN A 232 15.14 11.79 19.23
CA GLN A 232 14.69 13.14 19.50
C GLN A 232 15.87 14.13 19.49
N LYS A 233 16.94 13.86 20.24
CA LYS A 233 18.14 14.71 20.23
C LYS A 233 18.75 14.87 18.84
N TYR A 234 18.79 13.80 18.06
CA TYR A 234 19.28 13.85 16.69
C TYR A 234 18.39 14.72 15.80
N LEU A 235 17.07 14.60 15.92
CA LEU A 235 16.11 15.41 15.17
C LEU A 235 16.18 16.89 15.55
N GLU A 236 16.28 17.22 16.83
CA GLU A 236 16.46 18.61 17.31
C GLU A 236 17.69 19.25 16.66
N ASN A 237 18.82 18.52 16.61
CA ASN A 237 20.04 18.99 15.94
C ASN A 237 19.90 19.16 14.43
N VAL A 238 19.28 18.19 13.75
CA VAL A 238 19.12 18.20 12.28
C VAL A 238 18.12 19.27 11.84
N LEU A 239 17.03 19.44 12.60
CA LEU A 239 15.94 20.35 12.29
C LEU A 239 16.14 21.75 12.91
N ARG A 240 17.20 21.96 13.71
CA ARG A 240 17.62 23.24 14.30
C ARG A 240 16.47 24.01 14.96
N ASP A 241 15.76 23.35 15.88
CA ASP A 241 14.64 23.89 16.65
C ASP A 241 13.40 24.35 15.85
N GLN A 242 13.30 24.03 14.55
CA GLN A 242 12.12 24.33 13.73
C GLN A 242 10.92 23.39 13.98
N ALA A 243 11.11 22.37 14.82
CA ALA A 243 10.08 21.43 15.20
C ALA A 243 10.22 21.11 16.69
N THR A 244 9.21 21.47 17.48
CA THR A 244 9.05 21.07 18.87
C THR A 244 7.71 20.37 18.99
N GLY A 245 7.70 19.14 19.50
CA GLY A 245 6.46 18.40 19.65
C GLY A 245 6.69 16.92 19.95
N PRO A 246 5.61 16.15 20.18
CA PRO A 246 5.71 14.74 20.50
C PRO A 246 6.35 13.94 19.36
N LEU A 247 7.28 13.05 19.71
CA LEU A 247 7.90 12.11 18.78
C LEU A 247 7.04 10.85 18.68
N VAL A 248 6.46 10.61 17.50
CA VAL A 248 5.78 9.35 17.17
C VAL A 248 6.62 8.58 16.16
N LEU A 249 6.99 7.36 16.51
CA LEU A 249 7.76 6.46 15.67
C LEU A 249 6.91 5.25 15.31
N ARG A 250 6.75 5.01 14.00
CA ARG A 250 6.02 3.86 13.44
C ARG A 250 6.89 3.15 12.40
N GLN A 251 6.62 1.89 12.13
CA GLN A 251 7.31 1.09 11.11
C GLN A 251 6.41 0.93 9.90
N PHE A 252 6.94 1.01 8.67
CA PHE A 252 6.12 0.70 7.48
C PHE A 252 5.75 -0.80 7.46
N GLY A 253 4.46 -1.10 7.33
CA GLY A 253 3.92 -2.46 7.46
C GLY A 253 3.99 -3.31 6.18
N HIS A 254 4.38 -2.73 5.04
CA HIS A 254 4.34 -3.40 3.73
C HIS A 254 5.70 -3.35 3.01
N GLY A 255 6.08 -4.49 2.40
CA GLY A 255 7.29 -4.65 1.57
C GLY A 255 8.51 -5.22 2.31
N GLN A 256 9.61 -5.47 1.59
CA GLN A 256 10.92 -5.89 2.13
C GLN A 256 11.63 -4.78 2.96
N SER A 257 10.86 -3.82 3.48
CA SER A 257 11.28 -2.56 4.07
C SER A 257 11.13 -2.58 5.59
N THR A 258 11.49 -3.69 6.24
CA THR A 258 11.69 -3.79 7.71
C THR A 258 12.68 -2.74 8.27
N ARG A 259 13.33 -2.00 7.38
CA ARG A 259 14.38 -1.00 7.59
C ARG A 259 13.90 0.45 7.50
N SER A 260 12.63 0.69 7.17
CA SER A 260 12.07 2.04 7.00
C SER A 260 11.06 2.34 8.10
N TYR A 261 11.23 3.49 8.74
CA TYR A 261 10.43 3.95 9.86
C TYR A 261 9.82 5.31 9.52
N CYS A 262 8.55 5.48 9.85
CA CYS A 262 7.89 6.76 9.80
C CYS A 262 8.13 7.50 11.12
N VAL A 263 8.62 8.73 11.03
CA VAL A 263 8.95 9.57 12.18
C VAL A 263 8.10 10.83 12.08
N LYS A 264 7.13 10.99 12.99
CA LYS A 264 6.40 12.25 13.18
C LYS A 264 7.05 13.01 14.34
N PHE A 265 7.47 14.23 14.09
CA PHE A 265 8.09 15.09 15.10
C PHE A 265 7.50 16.50 14.99
N GLY A 266 6.63 16.85 15.94
CA GLY A 266 5.71 17.99 15.78
C GLY A 266 4.83 17.82 14.55
N ASP A 267 4.79 18.83 13.69
CA ASP A 267 4.03 18.83 12.43
C ASP A 267 4.79 18.19 11.25
N ARG A 268 6.07 17.83 11.44
CA ARG A 268 6.88 17.24 10.37
C ARG A 268 6.72 15.73 10.32
N LEU A 269 6.55 15.22 9.10
CA LEU A 269 6.53 13.79 8.81
C LEU A 269 7.77 13.42 8.00
N LEU A 270 8.57 12.51 8.54
CA LEU A 270 9.86 12.09 8.00
C LEU A 270 9.91 10.58 7.85
N VAL A 271 10.85 10.11 7.03
CA VAL A 271 11.18 8.69 6.90
C VAL A 271 12.63 8.47 7.32
N LEU A 272 12.85 7.57 8.27
CA LEU A 272 14.16 7.09 8.68
C LEU A 272 14.43 5.75 8.01
N LYS A 273 15.56 5.62 7.32
CA LYS A 273 15.98 4.36 6.72
C LYS A 273 17.30 3.89 7.30
N LYS A 274 17.30 2.69 7.88
CA LYS A 274 18.41 2.09 8.61
C LYS A 274 19.09 0.98 7.79
N GLU A 275 20.40 0.81 7.97
CA GLU A 275 21.15 -0.31 7.39
C GLU A 275 20.76 -1.67 8.07
N PRO A 276 20.78 -2.82 7.37
CA PRO A 276 20.53 -4.11 8.02
C PRO A 276 21.57 -4.42 9.09
N SER A 277 21.14 -4.99 10.22
CA SER A 277 22.05 -5.40 11.30
C SER A 277 23.00 -6.54 10.90
N ASP A 278 22.62 -7.38 9.93
CA ASP A 278 23.32 -8.64 9.58
C ASP A 278 24.23 -8.56 8.35
N SER A 279 24.66 -7.37 7.91
CA SER A 279 25.51 -7.26 6.71
C SER A 279 26.97 -7.70 7.00
N LEU A 280 27.23 -9.01 6.90
CA LEU A 280 28.57 -9.62 6.82
C LEU A 280 29.17 -9.59 5.39
N HIS A 281 28.53 -8.89 4.44
CA HIS A 281 29.06 -8.74 3.09
C HIS A 281 30.15 -7.65 3.02
N PRO A 282 31.28 -7.90 2.34
CA PRO A 282 32.40 -6.95 2.22
C PRO A 282 32.12 -5.73 1.32
N SER A 283 30.87 -5.55 0.89
CA SER A 283 30.39 -4.33 0.25
C SER A 283 29.69 -3.46 1.30
N GLY A 284 30.42 -2.69 2.10
CA GLY A 284 29.80 -1.49 2.70
C GLY A 284 29.49 -0.46 1.59
N PRO A 285 28.75 0.65 1.76
CA PRO A 285 27.74 1.09 2.75
C PRO A 285 26.42 1.43 2.00
N ALA A 286 25.42 0.55 2.00
CA ALA A 286 24.26 0.66 1.10
C ALA A 286 23.44 1.95 1.33
N VAL A 287 23.36 2.40 2.58
CA VAL A 287 22.67 3.62 3.01
C VAL A 287 23.38 4.88 2.51
N ARG A 288 24.72 4.95 2.61
CA ARG A 288 25.51 6.11 2.14
C ARG A 288 25.35 6.30 0.63
N ARG A 289 25.46 5.22 -0.13
CA ARG A 289 25.28 5.24 -1.59
C ARG A 289 23.88 5.72 -1.95
N GLU A 290 22.86 5.15 -1.33
CA GLU A 290 21.47 5.54 -1.58
C GLU A 290 21.22 7.03 -1.25
N TYR A 291 21.70 7.51 -0.10
CA TYR A 291 21.61 8.92 0.28
C TYR A 291 22.27 9.84 -0.76
N ARG A 292 23.48 9.48 -1.23
CA ARG A 292 24.20 10.25 -2.24
C ARG A 292 23.46 10.31 -3.58
N VAL A 293 22.92 9.17 -4.03
CA VAL A 293 22.13 9.09 -5.27
C VAL A 293 20.87 9.94 -5.13
N LEU A 294 20.10 9.77 -4.06
CA LEU A 294 18.88 10.56 -3.81
C LEU A 294 19.15 12.06 -3.80
N LYS A 295 20.22 12.49 -3.09
CA LYS A 295 20.61 13.90 -3.04
C LYS A 295 20.91 14.46 -4.43
N ALA A 296 21.76 13.77 -5.19
CA ALA A 296 22.17 14.21 -6.52
C ALA A 296 20.99 14.25 -7.52
N LEU A 297 20.08 13.28 -7.44
CA LEU A 297 18.89 13.22 -8.28
C LEU A 297 17.88 14.32 -7.95
N SER A 298 17.69 14.61 -6.66
CA SER A 298 16.84 15.72 -6.20
C SER A 298 17.37 17.06 -6.73
N GLU A 299 18.68 17.30 -6.60
CA GLU A 299 19.36 18.49 -7.13
C GLU A 299 19.29 18.58 -8.67
N ALA A 300 19.24 17.44 -9.37
CA ALA A 300 19.07 17.35 -10.82
C ALA A 300 17.60 17.47 -11.28
N GLY A 301 16.64 17.69 -10.38
CA GLY A 301 15.21 17.87 -10.71
C GLY A 301 14.44 16.58 -10.99
N VAL A 302 14.98 15.43 -10.61
CA VAL A 302 14.25 14.16 -10.63
C VAL A 302 13.34 14.11 -9.39
N PRO A 303 12.05 13.72 -9.52
CA PRO A 303 11.16 13.63 -8.37
C PRO A 303 11.57 12.43 -7.50
N VAL A 304 12.36 12.70 -6.46
CA VAL A 304 12.76 11.75 -5.41
C VAL A 304 12.54 12.39 -4.05
N PRO A 305 12.42 11.61 -2.96
CA PRO A 305 12.30 12.19 -1.62
C PRO A 305 13.51 13.06 -1.28
N THR A 306 13.25 14.25 -0.74
CA THR A 306 14.31 15.15 -0.23
C THR A 306 15.01 14.48 0.94
N VAL A 307 16.30 14.17 0.79
CA VAL A 307 17.12 13.68 1.90
C VAL A 307 17.60 14.85 2.76
N LEU A 308 17.50 14.70 4.08
CA LEU A 308 17.79 15.75 5.05
C LEU A 308 19.15 15.58 5.71
N ALA A 309 19.44 14.36 6.19
CA ALA A 309 20.68 14.09 6.91
C ALA A 309 21.08 12.62 6.81
N LEU A 310 22.38 12.37 6.77
CA LEU A 310 23.01 11.05 6.86
C LEU A 310 23.77 10.96 8.19
N CYS A 311 23.48 9.95 9.00
CA CYS A 311 24.24 9.61 10.19
C CYS A 311 25.02 8.32 9.94
N GLU A 312 26.34 8.44 9.99
CA GLU A 312 27.26 7.31 9.82
C GLU A 312 27.77 6.77 11.16
N ASP A 313 27.55 7.54 12.23
CA ASP A 313 27.96 7.18 13.57
C ASP A 313 27.09 6.05 14.11
N ARG A 314 27.70 4.87 14.23
CA ARG A 314 27.08 3.67 14.76
C ARG A 314 26.77 3.78 16.26
N SER A 315 27.34 4.75 16.98
CA SER A 315 27.06 4.95 18.40
C SER A 315 25.61 5.36 18.68
N THR A 316 24.93 5.98 17.70
CA THR A 316 23.57 6.50 17.89
C THR A 316 22.52 5.38 17.90
N PHE A 317 22.50 4.52 16.88
CA PHE A 317 21.50 3.43 16.70
C PHE A 317 22.09 2.06 16.37
N GLY A 318 23.40 1.85 16.55
CA GLY A 318 24.10 0.60 16.23
C GLY A 318 24.45 0.43 14.75
N THR A 319 23.77 1.13 13.83
CA THR A 319 24.05 1.11 12.39
C THR A 319 23.87 2.49 11.77
N PRO A 320 24.48 2.76 10.60
CA PRO A 320 24.20 3.97 9.81
C PRO A 320 22.72 4.06 9.40
N PHE A 321 22.25 5.29 9.22
CA PHE A 321 20.90 5.60 8.76
C PHE A 321 20.85 6.97 8.08
N TYR A 322 19.80 7.23 7.30
CA TYR A 322 19.50 8.57 6.81
C TYR A 322 18.04 8.94 7.05
N LEU A 323 17.79 10.25 7.06
CA LEU A 323 16.47 10.86 7.13
C LEU A 323 16.11 11.48 5.79
N MET A 324 14.85 11.34 5.40
CA MET A 324 14.26 12.00 4.26
C MET A 324 12.86 12.50 4.58
N GLU A 325 12.34 13.41 3.77
CA GLU A 325 10.96 13.86 3.89
C GLU A 325 9.98 12.76 3.51
N HIS A 326 8.83 12.72 4.19
CA HIS A 326 7.75 11.85 3.80
C HIS A 326 6.96 12.45 2.62
N CYS A 327 7.00 11.79 1.47
CA CYS A 327 6.19 12.17 0.31
C CYS A 327 4.76 11.66 0.46
N ALA A 328 3.82 12.54 0.85
CA ALA A 328 2.40 12.19 0.96
C ALA A 328 1.76 12.05 -0.42
N GLY A 329 1.40 10.82 -0.81
CA GLY A 329 0.78 10.54 -2.10
C GLY A 329 0.20 9.13 -2.19
N ARG A 330 -0.20 8.73 -3.40
CA ARG A 330 -0.81 7.43 -3.70
C ARG A 330 0.22 6.50 -4.36
N VAL A 331 0.25 5.24 -3.92
CA VAL A 331 1.09 4.19 -4.53
C VAL A 331 0.18 3.15 -5.16
N TYR A 332 0.40 2.85 -6.44
CA TYR A 332 -0.36 1.84 -7.17
C TYR A 332 0.39 0.51 -7.16
N ARG A 333 -0.19 -0.50 -6.49
CA ARG A 333 0.39 -1.86 -6.45
C ARG A 333 0.02 -2.71 -7.65
N ASP A 334 -1.09 -2.39 -8.30
CA ASP A 334 -1.63 -3.11 -9.44
C ASP A 334 -1.44 -2.28 -10.70
N GLY A 335 -0.67 -2.81 -11.66
CA GLY A 335 -0.42 -2.15 -12.94
C GLY A 335 -1.67 -1.98 -13.80
N SER A 336 -2.75 -2.73 -13.55
CA SER A 336 -4.02 -2.56 -14.27
C SER A 336 -4.80 -1.33 -13.83
N LEU A 337 -4.40 -0.70 -12.71
CA LEU A 337 -4.97 0.54 -12.16
C LEU A 337 -6.51 0.50 -12.07
N PRO A 338 -7.09 -0.51 -11.39
CA PRO A 338 -8.54 -0.79 -11.47
C PRO A 338 -9.41 0.36 -10.96
N ALA A 339 -8.92 1.15 -10.00
CA ALA A 339 -9.62 2.31 -9.43
C ALA A 339 -9.70 3.53 -10.37
N LEU A 340 -8.99 3.52 -11.50
CA LEU A 340 -8.94 4.65 -12.44
C LEU A 340 -9.76 4.37 -13.70
N GLN A 341 -10.28 5.44 -14.30
CA GLN A 341 -10.91 5.38 -15.62
C GLN A 341 -9.86 5.17 -16.72
N PRO A 342 -10.21 4.56 -17.87
CA PRO A 342 -9.24 4.24 -18.94
C PRO A 342 -8.35 5.40 -19.38
N ARG A 343 -8.91 6.62 -19.54
CA ARG A 343 -8.12 7.81 -19.90
C ARG A 343 -7.10 8.22 -18.84
N GLN A 344 -7.42 8.03 -17.56
CA GLN A 344 -6.52 8.34 -16.45
C GLN A 344 -5.35 7.35 -16.39
N ARG A 345 -5.58 6.07 -16.74
CA ARG A 345 -4.52 5.04 -16.76
C ARG A 345 -3.43 5.39 -17.75
N MET A 346 -3.80 5.80 -18.98
CA MET A 346 -2.84 6.25 -19.98
C MET A 346 -1.96 7.40 -19.48
N ALA A 347 -2.56 8.40 -18.81
CA ALA A 347 -1.82 9.54 -18.25
C ALA A 347 -0.85 9.12 -17.14
N VAL A 348 -1.22 8.16 -16.30
CA VAL A 348 -0.33 7.60 -15.25
C VAL A 348 0.88 6.91 -15.88
N TYR A 349 0.69 6.10 -16.92
CA TYR A 349 1.79 5.46 -17.65
C TYR A 349 2.68 6.48 -18.38
N ALA A 350 2.10 7.53 -18.96
CA ALA A 350 2.87 8.61 -19.55
C ALA A 350 3.76 9.32 -18.50
N ALA A 351 3.21 9.65 -17.34
CA ALA A 351 3.98 10.24 -16.24
C ALA A 351 5.10 9.31 -15.74
N MET A 352 4.84 8.00 -15.66
CA MET A 352 5.84 7.00 -15.31
C MET A 352 7.00 6.98 -16.32
N SER A 353 6.72 6.94 -17.63
CA SER A 353 7.77 6.94 -18.65
C SER A 353 8.56 8.25 -18.70
N GLN A 354 7.90 9.39 -18.46
CA GLN A 354 8.55 10.70 -18.36
C GLN A 354 9.52 10.79 -17.17
N VAL A 355 9.18 10.20 -16.03
CA VAL A 355 10.10 10.18 -14.89
C VAL A 355 11.27 9.25 -15.13
N LEU A 356 11.05 8.08 -15.73
CA LEU A 356 12.14 7.20 -16.12
C LEU A 356 13.10 7.89 -17.08
N SER A 357 12.58 8.64 -18.06
CA SER A 357 13.41 9.41 -18.98
C SER A 357 14.18 10.52 -18.25
N LYS A 358 13.60 11.18 -17.26
CA LYS A 358 14.30 12.19 -16.42
C LYS A 358 15.48 11.56 -15.66
N ILE A 359 15.28 10.42 -14.99
CA ILE A 359 16.35 9.70 -14.28
C ILE A 359 17.53 9.43 -15.21
N HIS A 360 17.24 8.87 -16.38
CA HIS A 360 18.29 8.49 -17.31
C HIS A 360 18.97 9.72 -17.94
N SER A 361 18.38 10.92 -17.88
CA SER A 361 18.87 12.15 -18.55
C SER A 361 19.75 13.00 -17.62
N VAL A 362 19.95 12.56 -16.39
CA VAL A 362 20.82 13.23 -15.43
C VAL A 362 22.26 13.27 -15.96
N ASP A 363 22.84 14.46 -15.98
CA ASP A 363 24.26 14.65 -16.27
C ASP A 363 25.09 14.13 -15.09
N LEU A 364 25.78 13.01 -15.31
CA LEU A 364 26.58 12.33 -14.30
C LEU A 364 27.71 13.20 -13.75
N ARG A 365 28.30 14.07 -14.57
CA ARG A 365 29.40 14.94 -14.16
C ARG A 365 28.87 16.08 -13.30
N ALA A 366 27.80 16.75 -13.76
CA ALA A 366 27.16 17.82 -12.99
C ALA A 366 26.65 17.29 -11.64
N ALA A 367 26.07 16.08 -11.63
CA ALA A 367 25.58 15.39 -10.44
C ALA A 367 26.69 14.76 -9.57
N LYS A 368 27.96 14.79 -10.01
CA LYS A 368 29.11 14.16 -9.34
C LYS A 368 28.85 12.69 -9.01
N LEU A 369 28.34 11.94 -9.98
CA LEU A 369 28.04 10.51 -9.87
C LEU A 369 28.98 9.63 -10.71
N GLU A 370 29.93 10.19 -11.46
CA GLU A 370 30.83 9.45 -12.37
C GLU A 370 31.64 8.33 -11.67
N ASP A 371 31.95 8.49 -10.39
CA ASP A 371 32.67 7.54 -9.53
C ASP A 371 31.79 6.40 -8.97
N LEU A 372 30.48 6.42 -9.21
CA LEU A 372 29.62 5.24 -8.96
C LEU A 372 29.88 4.11 -9.96
N ARG A 373 30.66 4.38 -11.02
CA ARG A 373 31.01 3.37 -12.02
C ARG A 373 32.02 2.40 -11.42
N GLU A 374 31.51 1.29 -10.91
CA GLU A 374 32.35 0.20 -10.40
C GLU A 374 32.98 -0.63 -11.53
N HIS A 375 32.35 -0.68 -12.72
CA HIS A 375 32.73 -1.58 -13.81
C HIS A 375 32.53 -0.93 -15.20
N GLY A 376 33.34 -1.32 -16.19
CA GLY A 376 33.32 -0.73 -17.54
C GLY A 376 32.07 -1.10 -18.37
N ASN A 377 31.87 -2.40 -18.63
CA ASN A 377 30.77 -2.92 -19.43
C ASN A 377 29.65 -3.43 -18.51
N TYR A 378 28.60 -2.62 -18.34
CA TYR A 378 27.52 -2.88 -17.37
C TYR A 378 26.76 -4.18 -17.66
N ILE A 379 26.33 -4.40 -18.91
CA ILE A 379 25.57 -5.59 -19.27
C ILE A 379 26.41 -6.85 -19.06
N GLN A 380 27.65 -6.84 -19.51
CA GLN A 380 28.56 -7.97 -19.32
C GLN A 380 28.76 -8.29 -17.84
N TRP A 381 29.09 -7.27 -17.04
CA TRP A 381 29.30 -7.43 -15.61
C TRP A 381 28.06 -7.98 -14.90
N GLN A 382 26.87 -7.51 -15.25
CA GLN A 382 25.62 -8.05 -14.72
C GLN A 382 25.42 -9.51 -15.12
N VAL A 383 25.63 -9.87 -16.39
CA VAL A 383 25.49 -11.27 -16.84
C VAL A 383 26.43 -12.19 -16.07
N GLU A 384 27.70 -11.82 -15.92
CA GLU A 384 28.68 -12.58 -15.14
C GLU A 384 28.28 -12.69 -13.66
N THR A 385 27.84 -11.59 -13.06
CA THR A 385 27.42 -11.54 -11.65
C THR A 385 26.19 -12.42 -11.39
N TRP A 386 25.14 -12.29 -12.19
CA TRP A 386 23.91 -13.08 -12.04
C TRP A 386 24.12 -14.55 -12.40
N THR A 387 25.01 -14.86 -13.34
CA THR A 387 25.43 -16.24 -13.61
C THR A 387 26.07 -16.86 -12.37
N LYS A 388 27.04 -16.16 -11.76
CA LYS A 388 27.71 -16.64 -10.55
C LYS A 388 26.73 -16.81 -9.38
N GLN A 389 25.81 -15.87 -9.21
CA GLN A 389 24.77 -15.96 -8.17
C GLN A 389 23.82 -17.13 -8.42
N TYR A 390 23.35 -17.31 -9.65
CA TYR A 390 22.51 -18.46 -10.02
C TYR A 390 23.21 -19.78 -9.71
N ARG A 391 24.46 -19.96 -10.16
CA ARG A 391 25.25 -21.18 -9.89
C ARG A 391 25.41 -21.48 -8.40
N THR A 392 25.64 -20.44 -7.59
CA THR A 392 25.77 -20.60 -6.12
C THR A 392 24.43 -20.98 -5.48
N MET A 393 23.32 -20.52 -6.07
CA MET A 393 21.97 -20.70 -5.55
C MET A 393 21.16 -21.77 -6.30
N GLU A 394 21.81 -22.57 -7.13
CA GLU A 394 21.16 -23.60 -7.93
C GLU A 394 20.54 -24.67 -7.01
N THR A 395 19.31 -25.06 -7.31
CA THR A 395 18.56 -26.13 -6.59
C THR A 395 18.28 -27.33 -7.49
N HIS A 396 18.08 -27.09 -8.79
CA HIS A 396 17.87 -28.10 -9.82
C HIS A 396 18.26 -27.50 -11.17
N GLY A 397 18.49 -28.35 -12.18
CA GLY A 397 18.88 -27.89 -13.51
C GLY A 397 17.70 -27.34 -14.30
N ILE A 398 17.81 -26.09 -14.77
CA ILE A 398 16.80 -25.42 -15.59
C ILE A 398 17.36 -25.25 -17.01
N PRO A 399 16.93 -26.06 -18.01
CA PRO A 399 17.52 -26.03 -19.35
C PRO A 399 17.51 -24.66 -20.03
N ALA A 400 16.49 -23.84 -19.77
CA ALA A 400 16.42 -22.49 -20.31
C ALA A 400 17.50 -21.56 -19.71
N MET A 401 17.79 -21.68 -18.41
CA MET A 401 18.88 -20.92 -17.78
C MET A 401 20.24 -21.31 -18.33
N GLU A 402 20.49 -22.62 -18.54
CA GLU A 402 21.74 -23.09 -19.14
C GLU A 402 21.97 -22.46 -20.52
N ARG A 403 20.95 -22.50 -21.37
CA ARG A 403 21.02 -21.88 -22.70
C ARG A 403 21.23 -20.37 -22.64
N LEU A 404 20.60 -19.68 -21.69
CA LEU A 404 20.77 -18.23 -21.50
C LEU A 404 22.18 -17.86 -21.04
N ILE A 405 22.76 -18.65 -20.13
CA ILE A 405 24.12 -18.47 -19.63
C ILE A 405 25.14 -18.59 -20.76
N GLU A 406 24.91 -19.48 -21.72
CA GLU A 406 25.74 -19.62 -22.93
C GLU A 406 25.46 -18.52 -23.97
N TRP A 407 24.19 -18.16 -24.16
CA TRP A 407 23.76 -17.26 -25.23
C TRP A 407 24.06 -15.79 -24.95
N LEU A 408 23.80 -15.29 -23.73
CA LEU A 408 23.93 -13.87 -23.38
C LEU A 408 25.34 -13.31 -23.66
N PRO A 409 26.45 -13.99 -23.29
CA PRO A 409 27.80 -13.50 -23.57
C PRO A 409 28.14 -13.32 -25.06
N LEU A 410 27.44 -14.03 -25.94
CA LEU A 410 27.68 -14.01 -27.39
C LEU A 410 26.87 -12.93 -28.12
N HIS A 411 25.93 -12.27 -27.44
CA HIS A 411 24.94 -11.38 -28.06
C HIS A 411 24.88 -10.00 -27.38
N PHE A 412 25.94 -9.57 -26.69
CA PHE A 412 25.97 -8.26 -26.05
C PHE A 412 25.72 -7.12 -27.07
N PRO A 413 25.02 -6.04 -26.66
CA PRO A 413 24.86 -4.86 -27.50
C PRO A 413 26.22 -4.25 -27.86
N GLU A 414 26.39 -3.85 -29.12
CA GLU A 414 27.64 -3.25 -29.63
C GLU A 414 27.98 -1.92 -28.95
N SER A 415 26.96 -1.16 -28.54
CA SER A 415 27.12 0.10 -27.83
C SER A 415 26.22 0.16 -26.61
N GLN A 416 26.73 0.78 -25.54
CA GLN A 416 26.00 1.00 -24.29
C GLN A 416 26.15 2.47 -23.89
N LYS A 417 25.04 3.07 -23.48
CA LYS A 417 25.07 4.37 -22.80
C LYS A 417 25.28 4.14 -21.30
N THR A 418 25.88 5.11 -20.62
CA THR A 418 26.03 5.05 -19.16
C THR A 418 25.20 6.18 -18.56
N THR A 419 24.13 5.80 -17.88
CA THR A 419 23.25 6.70 -17.14
C THR A 419 23.08 6.17 -15.73
N VAL A 420 22.46 6.95 -14.85
CA VAL A 420 21.87 6.37 -13.64
C VAL A 420 20.82 5.37 -14.09
N VAL A 421 20.85 4.16 -13.52
CA VAL A 421 19.79 3.16 -13.66
C VAL A 421 19.23 2.91 -12.27
N HIS A 422 17.91 2.86 -12.16
CA HIS A 422 17.24 2.59 -10.89
C HIS A 422 17.41 1.13 -10.48
N GLY A 423 17.34 0.21 -11.45
CA GLY A 423 17.56 -1.23 -11.29
C GLY A 423 16.31 -2.00 -10.84
N ASP A 424 15.30 -1.29 -10.34
CA ASP A 424 14.00 -1.85 -9.93
C ASP A 424 12.82 -0.90 -10.22
N PHE A 425 12.82 -0.22 -11.36
CA PHE A 425 11.84 0.83 -11.66
C PHE A 425 10.47 0.22 -12.01
N ARG A 426 9.48 0.41 -11.13
CA ARG A 426 8.15 -0.22 -11.24
C ARG A 426 7.06 0.69 -10.67
N MET A 427 5.80 0.44 -11.05
CA MET A 427 4.64 1.23 -10.63
C MET A 427 4.49 1.33 -9.10
N ASP A 428 4.80 0.25 -8.37
CA ASP A 428 4.70 0.17 -6.92
C ASP A 428 5.84 0.89 -6.17
N ASN A 429 6.85 1.36 -6.90
CA ASN A 429 7.94 2.21 -6.39
C ASN A 429 7.70 3.71 -6.68
N LEU A 430 6.53 4.09 -7.19
CA LEU A 430 6.19 5.47 -7.50
C LEU A 430 5.12 6.02 -6.55
N VAL A 431 5.39 7.18 -5.99
CA VAL A 431 4.42 7.98 -5.24
C VAL A 431 3.80 8.99 -6.19
N PHE A 432 2.52 8.84 -6.48
CA PHE A 432 1.76 9.76 -7.29
C PHE A 432 1.07 10.83 -6.45
N HIS A 433 0.87 12.00 -7.05
CA HIS A 433 0.00 13.03 -6.50
C HIS A 433 -1.40 12.44 -6.29
N PRO A 434 -2.10 12.75 -5.17
CA PRO A 434 -3.42 12.20 -4.92
C PRO A 434 -4.38 12.38 -6.10
N ASP A 435 -4.51 13.60 -6.62
CA ASP A 435 -5.56 13.90 -7.60
C ASP A 435 -5.06 14.16 -9.03
N ARG A 436 -3.76 13.97 -9.30
CA ARG A 436 -3.14 14.28 -10.58
C ARG A 436 -2.25 13.11 -11.04
N PRO A 437 -2.16 12.83 -12.35
CA PRO A 437 -1.25 11.80 -12.88
C PRO A 437 0.19 12.34 -12.92
N GLU A 438 0.73 12.66 -11.74
CA GLU A 438 2.05 13.24 -11.55
C GLU A 438 2.81 12.41 -10.51
N VAL A 439 4.05 12.05 -10.81
CA VAL A 439 4.91 11.33 -9.87
C VAL A 439 5.61 12.35 -8.98
N LEU A 440 5.32 12.30 -7.68
CA LEU A 440 5.93 13.12 -6.64
C LEU A 440 7.30 12.57 -6.21
N ALA A 441 7.44 11.24 -6.16
CA ALA A 441 8.68 10.61 -5.73
C ALA A 441 8.88 9.21 -6.32
N VAL A 442 10.11 8.90 -6.70
CA VAL A 442 10.60 7.55 -7.01
C VAL A 442 11.28 6.98 -5.78
N LEU A 443 10.83 5.80 -5.33
CA LEU A 443 11.35 5.05 -4.19
C LEU A 443 12.15 3.83 -4.68
N GLY A 444 12.89 3.17 -3.80
CA GLY A 444 13.47 1.84 -4.10
C GLY A 444 14.91 1.84 -4.66
N TRP A 445 15.70 2.87 -4.40
CA TRP A 445 17.05 3.10 -4.95
C TRP A 445 18.16 2.16 -4.48
N LYS A 446 17.84 1.07 -3.74
CA LYS A 446 18.81 0.13 -3.18
C LYS A 446 19.65 -0.60 -4.25
N LEU A 447 19.11 -0.77 -5.46
CA LEU A 447 19.77 -1.46 -6.58
C LEU A 447 20.35 -0.47 -7.60
N SER A 448 20.30 0.82 -7.31
CA SER A 448 20.71 1.85 -8.27
C SER A 448 22.20 1.83 -8.56
N THR A 449 22.56 2.02 -9.81
CA THR A 449 23.96 2.00 -10.28
C THR A 449 24.11 2.80 -11.56
N LEU A 450 25.30 2.82 -12.15
CA LEU A 450 25.51 3.34 -13.49
C LEU A 450 25.46 2.19 -14.50
N GLY A 451 24.64 2.34 -15.54
CA GLY A 451 24.42 1.29 -16.52
C GLY A 451 23.68 1.75 -17.76
N ASP A 452 23.31 0.78 -18.59
CA ASP A 452 22.54 1.03 -19.80
C ASP A 452 21.07 1.31 -19.46
N PRO A 453 20.52 2.49 -19.82
CA PRO A 453 19.14 2.87 -19.51
C PRO A 453 18.09 1.93 -20.12
N ILE A 454 18.41 1.25 -21.23
CA ILE A 454 17.49 0.30 -21.86
C ILE A 454 17.26 -0.90 -20.96
N SER A 455 18.25 -1.30 -20.14
CA SER A 455 18.07 -2.39 -19.19
C SER A 455 16.98 -2.09 -18.16
N ASP A 456 16.88 -0.84 -17.69
CA ASP A 456 15.88 -0.40 -16.72
C ASP A 456 14.48 -0.31 -17.38
N LEU A 457 14.42 0.15 -18.64
CA LEU A 457 13.19 0.13 -19.44
C LEU A 457 12.68 -1.29 -19.67
N ALA A 458 13.56 -2.23 -20.02
CA ALA A 458 13.19 -3.63 -20.20
C ALA A 458 12.71 -4.27 -18.89
N THR A 459 13.39 -3.99 -17.76
CA THR A 459 12.93 -4.39 -16.42
C THR A 459 11.53 -3.84 -16.12
N ASN A 460 11.26 -2.57 -16.43
CA ASN A 460 9.94 -1.97 -16.24
C ASN A 460 8.85 -2.64 -17.13
N CYS A 461 9.20 -3.02 -18.36
CA CYS A 461 8.29 -3.69 -19.30
C CYS A 461 8.02 -5.18 -18.95
N MET A 462 8.73 -5.80 -18.01
CA MET A 462 8.51 -7.21 -17.66
C MET A 462 7.07 -7.49 -17.22
N ALA A 463 6.43 -6.54 -16.54
CA ALA A 463 5.06 -6.69 -16.05
C ALA A 463 4.07 -7.07 -17.18
N TYR A 464 4.29 -6.62 -18.41
CA TYR A 464 3.41 -6.93 -19.55
C TYR A 464 3.39 -8.42 -19.93
N PHE A 465 4.41 -9.18 -19.56
CA PHE A 465 4.56 -10.59 -19.95
C PHE A 465 4.42 -11.56 -18.78
N LEU A 466 4.23 -11.05 -17.57
CA LEU A 466 3.98 -11.85 -16.37
C LEU A 466 2.47 -12.01 -16.11
N PRO A 467 2.03 -13.12 -15.49
CA PRO A 467 0.64 -13.30 -15.07
C PRO A 467 0.16 -12.23 -14.05
N PRO A 468 -1.13 -11.87 -14.02
CA PRO A 468 -1.67 -10.87 -13.07
C PRO A 468 -1.46 -11.21 -11.60
N HIS A 469 -1.46 -12.50 -11.27
CA HIS A 469 -1.26 -13.01 -9.91
C HIS A 469 0.15 -13.52 -9.68
N PHE A 470 1.12 -13.13 -10.51
CA PHE A 470 2.50 -13.55 -10.31
C PHE A 470 3.08 -12.97 -9.03
N ASN A 471 3.63 -13.86 -8.23
CA ASN A 471 3.99 -13.66 -6.83
C ASN A 471 5.04 -12.57 -6.60
N ALA A 472 6.05 -12.48 -7.47
CA ALA A 472 7.13 -11.51 -7.33
C ALA A 472 6.81 -10.13 -7.92
N LEU A 473 6.00 -10.10 -8.98
CA LEU A 473 5.62 -8.89 -9.71
C LEU A 473 4.26 -9.13 -10.38
N ARG A 474 3.23 -8.39 -9.94
CA ARG A 474 1.91 -8.44 -10.58
C ARG A 474 2.03 -8.05 -12.04
N GLY A 475 1.65 -8.94 -12.94
CA GLY A 475 1.75 -8.72 -14.36
C GLY A 475 0.45 -8.29 -15.03
N LEU A 476 0.50 -8.20 -16.35
CA LEU A 476 -0.60 -7.77 -17.23
C LEU A 476 -0.79 -8.73 -18.41
N ARG A 477 -0.13 -9.90 -18.39
CA ARG A 477 -0.27 -10.90 -19.45
C ARG A 477 -1.74 -11.32 -19.53
N GLN A 478 -2.26 -11.40 -20.75
CA GLN A 478 -3.66 -11.74 -21.07
C GLN A 478 -4.71 -10.71 -20.60
N CYS A 479 -4.32 -9.58 -20.02
CA CYS A 479 -5.25 -8.48 -19.82
C CYS A 479 -5.60 -7.82 -21.17
N ASP A 480 -6.87 -7.42 -21.34
CA ASP A 480 -7.29 -6.59 -22.47
C ASP A 480 -6.84 -5.14 -22.24
N LEU A 481 -5.57 -4.86 -22.56
CA LEU A 481 -4.92 -3.57 -22.33
C LEU A 481 -5.67 -2.42 -23.00
N ARG A 482 -6.21 -2.66 -24.21
CA ARG A 482 -6.97 -1.67 -24.97
C ARG A 482 -8.26 -1.30 -24.26
N ARG A 483 -9.04 -2.28 -23.80
CA ARG A 483 -10.25 -2.04 -23.02
C ARG A 483 -9.94 -1.38 -21.69
N LEU A 484 -8.81 -1.72 -21.08
CA LEU A 484 -8.37 -1.09 -19.84
C LEU A 484 -7.87 0.34 -20.06
N GLY A 485 -7.45 0.75 -21.26
CA GLY A 485 -6.77 2.03 -21.48
C GLY A 485 -5.34 2.07 -20.94
N VAL A 486 -4.70 0.90 -20.83
CA VAL A 486 -3.29 0.74 -20.47
C VAL A 486 -2.50 0.59 -21.77
N PRO A 487 -1.37 1.30 -21.95
CA PRO A 487 -0.56 1.16 -23.15
C PRO A 487 0.06 -0.24 -23.23
N THR A 488 0.24 -0.76 -24.43
CA THR A 488 1.05 -1.96 -24.69
C THR A 488 2.51 -1.72 -24.33
N ALA A 489 3.29 -2.79 -24.17
CA ALA A 489 4.73 -2.69 -23.93
C ALA A 489 5.44 -1.89 -25.04
N ASP A 490 5.01 -2.05 -26.30
CA ASP A 490 5.57 -1.32 -27.43
C ASP A 490 5.21 0.17 -27.37
N GLU A 491 3.94 0.52 -27.17
CA GLU A 491 3.50 1.92 -27.02
C GLU A 491 4.21 2.60 -25.84
N TYR A 492 4.33 1.92 -24.70
CA TYR A 492 5.02 2.45 -23.52
C TYR A 492 6.52 2.66 -23.79
N SER A 493 7.18 1.69 -24.44
CA SER A 493 8.60 1.85 -24.84
C SER A 493 8.80 3.03 -25.78
N GLN A 494 7.85 3.27 -26.70
CA GLN A 494 7.87 4.40 -27.61
C GLN A 494 7.68 5.74 -26.89
N MET A 495 6.79 5.82 -25.89
CA MET A 495 6.63 7.02 -25.05
C MET A 495 7.95 7.39 -24.37
N TYR A 496 8.60 6.41 -23.72
CA TYR A 496 9.91 6.62 -23.10
C TYR A 496 10.95 7.09 -24.12
N CYS A 497 11.05 6.42 -25.28
CA CYS A 497 12.01 6.76 -26.33
C CYS A 497 11.77 8.19 -26.88
N GLY A 498 10.50 8.56 -27.06
CA GLY A 498 10.08 9.90 -27.46
C GLY A 498 10.49 10.98 -26.45
N HIS A 499 10.28 10.75 -25.15
CA HIS A 499 10.74 11.67 -24.10
C HIS A 499 12.26 11.81 -24.04
N ARG A 500 12.99 10.77 -24.46
CA ARG A 500 14.45 10.72 -24.51
C ARG A 500 15.03 11.31 -25.79
N GLY A 501 14.23 11.50 -26.84
CA GLY A 501 14.72 11.84 -28.17
C GLY A 501 15.67 10.77 -28.74
N VAL A 502 15.42 9.49 -28.43
CA VAL A 502 16.20 8.35 -28.95
C VAL A 502 15.27 7.38 -29.67
N GLU A 503 15.83 6.61 -30.59
CA GLU A 503 15.11 5.50 -31.22
C GLU A 503 15.07 4.28 -30.29
N ARG A 504 14.05 3.44 -30.50
CA ARG A 504 13.96 2.16 -29.81
C ARG A 504 15.09 1.24 -30.32
N PRO A 505 15.82 0.57 -29.42
CA PRO A 505 16.90 -0.33 -29.83
C PRO A 505 16.38 -1.50 -30.66
N GLU A 506 17.08 -1.81 -31.76
CA GLU A 506 16.73 -2.93 -32.63
C GLU A 506 16.82 -4.27 -31.90
N ASN A 507 17.82 -4.43 -31.02
CA ASN A 507 18.04 -5.60 -30.19
C ASN A 507 17.19 -5.59 -28.90
N TRP A 508 15.97 -5.05 -28.96
CA TRP A 508 15.05 -4.98 -27.83
C TRP A 508 14.82 -6.34 -27.15
N ASN A 509 14.76 -7.43 -27.94
CA ASN A 509 14.53 -8.76 -27.39
C ASN A 509 15.73 -9.26 -26.56
N PHE A 510 16.96 -8.85 -26.88
CA PHE A 510 18.12 -9.11 -26.01
C PHE A 510 17.89 -8.53 -24.61
N TYR A 511 17.48 -7.26 -24.51
CA TYR A 511 17.28 -6.61 -23.22
C TYR A 511 16.13 -7.23 -22.42
N MET A 512 15.05 -7.68 -23.08
CA MET A 512 13.98 -8.43 -22.44
C MET A 512 14.46 -9.81 -21.95
N ALA A 513 15.24 -10.55 -22.75
CA ALA A 513 15.83 -11.82 -22.35
C ALA A 513 16.75 -11.64 -21.14
N PHE A 514 17.61 -10.61 -21.16
CA PHE A 514 18.47 -10.24 -20.05
C PHE A 514 17.70 -9.85 -18.78
N ALA A 515 16.62 -9.08 -18.90
CA ALA A 515 15.80 -8.69 -17.76
C ALA A 515 15.14 -9.91 -17.09
N PHE A 516 14.56 -10.82 -17.87
CA PHE A 516 13.97 -12.05 -17.34
C PHE A 516 15.01 -13.04 -16.81
N PHE A 517 16.20 -13.12 -17.42
CA PHE A 517 17.32 -13.90 -16.88
C PHE A 517 17.69 -13.44 -15.46
N ARG A 518 17.80 -12.11 -15.25
CA ARG A 518 18.04 -11.54 -13.92
C ARG A 518 16.94 -11.87 -12.93
N LEU A 519 15.67 -11.78 -13.36
CA LEU A 519 14.53 -12.14 -12.53
C LEU A 519 14.55 -13.62 -12.14
N ALA A 520 14.80 -14.53 -13.09
CA ALA A 520 14.92 -15.97 -12.82
C ALA A 520 16.04 -16.27 -11.81
N ALA A 521 17.23 -15.69 -11.99
CA ALA A 521 18.34 -15.85 -11.04
C ALA A 521 18.00 -15.32 -9.64
N MET A 522 17.26 -14.20 -9.54
CA MET A 522 16.79 -13.67 -8.26
C MET A 522 15.78 -14.59 -7.58
N LEU A 523 14.78 -15.09 -8.32
CA LEU A 523 13.76 -16.02 -7.82
C LEU A 523 14.38 -17.33 -7.34
N GLN A 524 15.38 -17.85 -8.07
CA GLN A 524 16.17 -19.02 -7.68
C GLN A 524 16.84 -18.82 -6.31
N GLY A 525 17.44 -17.66 -6.08
CA GLY A 525 18.04 -17.30 -4.80
C GLY A 525 17.04 -17.21 -3.65
N LEU A 526 15.84 -16.66 -3.91
CA LEU A 526 14.77 -16.60 -2.93
C LEU A 526 14.22 -18.00 -2.61
N TYR A 527 14.00 -18.83 -3.63
CA TYR A 527 13.54 -20.21 -3.46
C TYR A 527 14.53 -21.04 -2.62
N LYS A 528 15.84 -20.95 -2.89
CA LYS A 528 16.84 -21.68 -2.10
C LYS A 528 16.85 -21.25 -0.62
N ARG A 529 16.70 -19.96 -0.33
CA ARG A 529 16.59 -19.46 1.06
C ARG A 529 15.30 -19.92 1.73
N SER A 530 14.21 -20.01 0.97
CA SER A 530 12.94 -20.60 1.41
C SER A 530 13.13 -22.03 1.89
N LEU A 531 13.82 -22.86 1.09
CA LEU A 531 14.14 -24.24 1.46
C LEU A 531 15.04 -24.35 2.70
N ALA A 532 15.91 -23.36 2.93
CA ALA A 532 16.78 -23.30 4.11
C ALA A 532 16.06 -22.78 5.38
N GLY A 533 14.80 -22.35 5.29
CA GLY A 533 14.06 -21.76 6.41
C GLY A 533 14.55 -20.35 6.79
N GLU A 534 15.31 -19.68 5.91
CA GLU A 534 15.90 -18.35 6.15
C GLU A 534 14.97 -17.20 5.72
N GLU A 535 13.66 -17.45 5.56
CA GLU A 535 12.73 -16.41 5.11
C GLU A 535 12.52 -15.32 6.17
N PRO A 536 12.38 -14.05 5.75
CA PRO A 536 11.82 -13.03 6.60
C PRO A 536 10.43 -13.49 7.05
N LYS A 537 10.16 -13.50 8.37
CA LYS A 537 8.88 -13.89 9.01
C LYS A 537 7.61 -13.19 8.48
N HIS A 538 7.73 -12.28 7.52
CA HIS A 538 6.66 -11.50 6.91
C HIS A 538 6.72 -11.46 5.37
N SER A 539 7.42 -12.40 4.70
CA SER A 539 7.25 -12.58 3.26
C SER A 539 6.02 -13.46 3.02
N PRO A 540 4.90 -12.95 2.48
CA PRO A 540 3.73 -13.78 2.19
C PRO A 540 3.93 -14.66 0.95
N VAL A 541 5.13 -14.70 0.39
CA VAL A 541 5.42 -15.20 -0.95
C VAL A 541 6.36 -16.41 -0.86
N LEU A 542 5.78 -17.61 -0.88
CA LEU A 542 6.53 -18.80 -1.29
C LEU A 542 6.79 -18.67 -2.80
N HIS A 543 8.06 -18.51 -3.16
CA HIS A 543 8.49 -18.65 -4.54
C HIS A 543 8.60 -20.13 -4.85
N SER A 544 7.99 -20.58 -5.95
CA SER A 544 8.02 -21.98 -6.34
C SER A 544 9.09 -22.21 -7.42
N PRO A 545 9.61 -23.44 -7.55
CA PRO A 545 10.54 -23.77 -8.64
C PRO A 545 9.90 -23.52 -10.02
N GLU A 546 8.58 -23.71 -10.13
CA GLU A 546 7.81 -23.45 -11.35
C GLU A 546 7.84 -21.96 -11.74
N ASP A 547 7.84 -21.02 -10.78
CA ASP A 547 7.98 -19.59 -11.07
C ASP A 547 9.35 -19.28 -11.70
N VAL A 548 10.42 -19.93 -11.22
CA VAL A 548 11.78 -19.76 -11.76
C VAL A 548 11.85 -20.30 -13.19
N GLU A 549 11.35 -21.51 -13.41
CA GLU A 549 11.33 -22.15 -14.73
C GLU A 549 10.48 -21.36 -15.72
N PHE A 550 9.31 -20.87 -15.31
CA PHE A 550 8.44 -20.04 -16.14
C PHE A 550 9.17 -18.79 -16.64
N VAL A 551 9.82 -18.06 -15.72
CA VAL A 551 10.56 -16.84 -16.06
C VAL A 551 11.78 -17.15 -16.94
N ALA A 552 12.51 -18.23 -16.67
CA ALA A 552 13.65 -18.65 -17.48
C ALA A 552 13.22 -19.04 -18.90
N ASN A 553 12.11 -19.76 -19.05
CA ASN A 553 11.56 -20.09 -20.36
C ASN A 553 11.13 -18.84 -21.13
N LEU A 554 10.49 -17.88 -20.46
CA LEU A 554 10.13 -16.59 -21.06
C LEU A 554 11.36 -15.80 -21.52
N ALA A 555 12.43 -15.77 -20.72
CA ALA A 555 13.70 -15.18 -21.12
C ALA A 555 14.26 -15.84 -22.39
N TRP A 556 14.21 -17.18 -22.46
CA TRP A 556 14.68 -17.93 -23.61
C TRP A 556 13.83 -17.70 -24.86
N GLU A 557 12.51 -17.53 -24.74
CA GLU A 557 11.64 -17.15 -25.87
C GLU A 557 12.07 -15.81 -26.50
N PHE A 558 12.46 -14.83 -25.68
CA PHE A 558 12.99 -13.56 -26.18
C PHE A 558 14.36 -13.73 -26.84
N ALA A 559 15.25 -14.56 -26.27
CA ALA A 559 16.54 -14.87 -26.88
C ALA A 559 16.37 -15.54 -28.26
N ILE A 560 15.40 -16.46 -28.42
CA ILE A 560 15.07 -17.07 -29.71
C ILE A 560 14.62 -16.01 -30.72
N LYS A 561 13.71 -15.10 -30.34
CA LYS A 561 13.24 -14.02 -31.21
C LYS A 561 14.38 -13.10 -31.66
N GLU A 562 15.33 -12.82 -30.77
CA GLU A 562 16.53 -12.07 -31.12
C GLU A 562 17.42 -12.84 -32.11
N GLY A 563 17.59 -14.15 -31.91
CA GLY A 563 18.32 -15.01 -32.83
C GLY A 563 17.73 -15.00 -34.26
N PHE A 564 16.40 -15.03 -34.39
CA PHE A 564 15.74 -14.88 -35.69
C PHE A 564 15.99 -13.51 -36.32
N ARG A 565 15.91 -12.42 -35.55
CA ARG A 565 16.24 -11.07 -36.05
C ARG A 565 17.67 -11.01 -36.60
N VAL A 566 18.64 -11.55 -35.86
CA VAL A 566 20.05 -11.58 -36.28
C VAL A 566 20.21 -12.43 -37.54
N PHE A 567 19.57 -13.60 -37.60
CA PHE A 567 19.59 -14.46 -38.79
C PHE A 567 19.00 -13.76 -40.02
N ASP A 568 17.84 -13.11 -39.89
CA ASP A 568 17.17 -12.40 -40.98
C ASP A 568 17.97 -11.17 -41.47
N SER A 569 18.84 -10.62 -40.62
CA SER A 569 19.74 -9.50 -40.97
C SER A 569 21.02 -9.93 -41.69
N LEU A 570 21.34 -11.23 -41.73
CA LEU A 570 22.51 -11.71 -42.45
C LEU A 570 22.31 -11.57 -43.96
N PRO A 571 23.30 -11.05 -44.70
CA PRO A 571 23.19 -10.96 -46.16
C PRO A 571 23.04 -12.37 -46.74
N ILE A 572 22.01 -12.57 -47.58
CA ILE A 572 21.83 -13.81 -48.33
C ILE A 572 23.07 -14.00 -49.21
N THR A 573 23.99 -14.87 -48.79
CA THR A 573 25.07 -15.32 -49.66
C THR A 573 24.43 -15.99 -50.88
N GLN A 574 24.57 -15.38 -52.05
CA GLN A 574 24.26 -16.06 -53.32
C GLN A 574 24.94 -17.44 -53.28
N PRO A 575 24.25 -18.54 -53.58
CA PRO A 575 24.90 -19.82 -53.65
C PRO A 575 25.97 -19.71 -54.74
N LEU A 576 27.24 -19.94 -54.36
CA LEU A 576 28.31 -20.14 -55.32
C LEU A 576 27.82 -21.17 -56.32
N ALA A 577 27.56 -20.72 -57.56
CA ALA A 577 27.21 -21.59 -58.66
C ALA A 577 28.32 -22.62 -58.79
N ARG A 578 28.06 -23.85 -58.30
CA ARG A 578 28.93 -25.00 -58.54
C ARG A 578 28.98 -25.20 -60.04
N ARG A 579 30.06 -24.73 -60.67
CA ARG A 579 30.42 -25.16 -62.02
C ARG A 579 30.68 -26.66 -61.94
N TYR A 580 29.73 -27.46 -62.42
CA TYR A 580 29.98 -28.85 -62.75
C TYR A 580 30.99 -28.88 -63.89
N SER A 581 32.26 -29.13 -63.59
CA SER A 581 33.22 -29.55 -64.61
C SER A 581 33.01 -31.05 -64.83
N THR A 582 32.37 -31.41 -65.94
CA THR A 582 32.45 -32.77 -66.48
C THR A 582 33.85 -32.98 -67.02
N TRP A 583 34.71 -33.65 -66.25
CA TRP A 583 35.89 -34.31 -66.80
C TRP A 583 35.57 -35.79 -66.94
N ALA A 584 35.25 -36.18 -68.17
CA ALA A 584 35.31 -37.55 -68.63
C ALA A 584 36.72 -37.83 -69.13
N ARG A 585 37.38 -38.83 -68.54
CA ARG A 585 38.04 -39.96 -69.23
C ARG A 585 38.57 -40.97 -68.22
#